data_AF-A0AAN6XUP2-F1
#
_entry.id   AF-A0AAN6XUP2-F1
#
_cell.length_a   1.000
_cell.length_b   1.000
_cell.length_c   1.000
_cell.angle_alpha   90.00
_cell.angle_beta   90.00
_cell.angle_gamma   90.00
#
_symmetry.space_group_name_H-M   'P 1'
#
loop_
_entity.id
_entity.type
_entity.pdbx_description
1 polymer ?
#
loop_
_entity_poly.entity_id
_entity_poly.type
_entity_poly.pdbx_seq_one_letter_code
_entity_poly.pdbx_strand_id
1 'polypeptide(L)'
;MSQPHDSTGLQPHEILFGVEMRLGFDWRNATDLQALRKDLPKTELDVRREAQEIAKRIDERIALARKNLTVAQERQVQQANKTRREPNFDVGDRVFIVKKVYATDRPSVKLD
;
A
#
# COMPACT_ATOMS: atom_id res chain seq x y z
N MET A 1 17.22 0.05 -9.50
CA MET A 1 16.17 -0.89 -9.04
C MET A 1 15.11 -0.09 -8.32
N SER A 2 13.82 -0.33 -8.56
CA SER A 2 12.76 0.36 -7.81
C SER A 2 12.66 -0.24 -6.41
N GLN A 3 12.78 0.59 -5.37
CA GLN A 3 12.57 0.16 -4.00
C GLN A 3 11.10 -0.22 -3.78
N PRO A 4 10.81 -1.19 -2.89
CA PRO A 4 9.43 -1.47 -2.50
C PRO A 4 8.82 -0.23 -1.82
N HIS A 5 7.52 -0.04 -2.01
CA HIS A 5 6.82 1.08 -1.39
C HIS A 5 6.60 0.81 0.11
N ASP A 6 6.94 1.76 0.98
CA ASP A 6 6.95 1.56 2.44
C ASP A 6 5.61 1.10 3.03
N SER A 7 4.48 1.52 2.47
CA SER A 7 3.15 1.16 2.99
C SER A 7 2.64 -0.20 2.53
N THR A 8 3.10 -0.71 1.38
CA THR A 8 2.63 -1.99 0.81
C THR A 8 3.68 -3.09 0.96
N GLY A 9 4.96 -2.72 0.99
CA GLY A 9 6.09 -3.64 0.94
C GLY A 9 6.31 -4.27 -0.44
N LEU A 10 5.57 -3.82 -1.46
CA LEU A 10 5.63 -4.35 -2.82
C LEU A 10 6.36 -3.40 -3.76
N GLN A 11 7.03 -3.96 -4.77
CA GLN A 11 7.62 -3.18 -5.84
C GLN A 11 6.55 -2.66 -6.80
N PRO A 12 6.75 -1.49 -7.44
CA PRO A 12 5.81 -0.97 -8.44
C PRO A 12 5.48 -1.97 -9.55
N HIS A 13 6.47 -2.74 -10.02
CA HIS A 13 6.27 -3.79 -11.03
C HIS A 13 5.30 -4.88 -10.53
N GLU A 14 5.45 -5.33 -9.28
CA GLU A 14 4.60 -6.36 -8.69
C GLU A 14 3.15 -5.91 -8.58
N ILE A 15 2.92 -4.62 -8.30
CA ILE A 15 1.58 -4.05 -8.24
C ILE A 15 0.93 -4.03 -9.64
N LEU A 16 1.70 -3.70 -10.67
CA LEU A 16 1.19 -3.58 -12.04
C LEU A 16 0.94 -4.93 -12.70
N PHE A 17 1.83 -5.90 -12.48
CA PHE A 17 1.84 -7.16 -13.23
C PHE A 17 1.49 -8.38 -12.36
N GLY A 18 1.33 -8.21 -11.05
CA GLY A 18 1.04 -9.30 -10.12
C GLY A 18 2.19 -10.30 -9.93
N VAL A 19 3.37 -10.02 -10.51
CA VAL A 19 4.53 -10.93 -10.54
C VAL A 19 5.78 -10.17 -10.13
N GLU A 20 6.66 -10.85 -9.40
CA GLU A 20 7.99 -10.37 -9.04
C GLU A 20 8.83 -10.12 -10.29
N MET A 21 9.55 -9.01 -10.30
CA MET A 21 10.49 -8.76 -11.38
C MET A 21 11.66 -9.74 -11.25
N ARG A 22 11.82 -10.63 -12.24
CA ARG A 22 12.96 -11.55 -12.30
C ARG A 22 14.23 -10.76 -12.60
N LEU A 23 15.11 -10.62 -11.61
CA LEU A 23 16.40 -9.97 -11.80
C LEU A 23 17.38 -10.90 -12.51
N GLY A 24 18.16 -10.37 -13.46
CA GLY A 24 19.20 -11.14 -14.17
C GLY A 24 20.34 -11.67 -13.28
N PHE A 25 20.43 -11.21 -12.02
CA PHE A 25 21.41 -11.66 -11.03
C PHE A 25 20.78 -12.44 -9.86
N ASP A 26 19.51 -12.84 -9.96
CA ASP A 26 18.89 -13.64 -8.89
C ASP A 26 19.43 -15.09 -8.93
N TRP A 27 20.49 -15.34 -8.15
CA TRP A 27 21.14 -16.64 -8.06
C TRP A 27 20.21 -17.74 -7.53
N ARG A 28 19.12 -17.39 -6.83
CA ARG A 28 18.08 -18.35 -6.43
C ARG A 28 17.34 -18.90 -7.65
N ASN A 29 17.11 -18.06 -8.64
CA ASN A 29 16.45 -18.40 -9.91
C ASN A 29 17.44 -18.83 -11.01
N ALA A 30 18.74 -18.53 -10.88
CA ALA A 30 19.76 -18.97 -11.83
C ALA A 30 19.91 -20.50 -11.88
N THR A 31 19.69 -21.17 -10.75
CA THR A 31 19.60 -22.65 -10.68
C THR A 31 18.39 -23.16 -11.48
N ASP A 32 17.28 -22.43 -11.43
CA ASP A 32 16.05 -22.75 -12.18
C ASP A 32 16.19 -22.48 -13.68
N LEU A 33 17.04 -21.52 -14.11
CA LEU A 33 17.32 -21.30 -15.53
C LEU A 33 18.11 -22.46 -16.16
N GLN A 34 18.98 -23.14 -15.39
CA GLN A 34 19.59 -24.40 -15.83
C GLN A 34 18.57 -25.55 -15.86
N ALA A 35 17.54 -25.51 -15.01
CA ALA A 35 16.42 -26.46 -15.02
C ALA A 35 15.41 -26.19 -16.16
N LEU A 36 15.16 -24.93 -16.52
CA LEU A 36 14.34 -24.52 -17.67
C LEU A 36 14.95 -24.89 -19.01
N ARG A 37 16.28 -25.07 -19.04
CA ARG A 37 17.02 -25.52 -20.22
C ARG A 37 16.93 -27.03 -20.45
N LYS A 38 16.29 -27.77 -19.54
CA LYS A 38 15.99 -29.18 -19.76
C LYS A 38 14.66 -29.27 -20.51
N ASP A 39 14.77 -29.66 -21.77
CA ASP A 39 13.69 -30.00 -22.70
C ASP A 39 12.86 -31.21 -22.23
N LEU A 40 12.29 -31.17 -21.02
CA LEU A 40 11.40 -32.21 -20.53
C LEU A 40 9.95 -31.87 -20.91
N PRO A 41 9.19 -32.84 -21.45
CA PRO A 41 7.75 -32.66 -21.61
C PRO A 41 7.11 -32.58 -20.22
N LYS A 42 6.72 -31.37 -19.78
CA LYS A 42 5.90 -31.22 -18.58
C LYS A 42 4.56 -31.88 -18.84
N THR A 43 4.15 -32.79 -17.95
CA THR A 43 2.80 -33.33 -18.01
C THR A 43 1.79 -32.25 -17.63
N GLU A 44 0.54 -32.35 -18.09
CA GLU A 44 -0.51 -31.36 -17.75
C GLU A 44 -0.69 -31.19 -16.23
N LEU A 45 -0.44 -32.26 -15.46
CA LEU A 45 -0.53 -32.25 -14.00
C LEU A 45 0.56 -31.37 -13.37
N ASP A 46 1.78 -31.40 -13.89
CA ASP A 46 2.89 -30.58 -13.39
C ASP A 46 2.62 -29.09 -13.64
N VAL A 47 2.10 -28.75 -14.83
CA VAL A 47 1.72 -27.37 -15.18
C VAL A 47 0.61 -26.86 -14.25
N ARG A 48 -0.41 -27.69 -13.98
CA ARG A 48 -1.50 -27.33 -13.06
C ARG A 48 -1.00 -27.11 -11.64
N ARG A 49 -0.08 -27.95 -11.16
CA ARG A 49 0.50 -27.83 -9.82
C ARG A 49 1.33 -26.55 -9.69
N GLU A 50 2.19 -26.27 -10.67
CA GLU A 50 2.97 -25.02 -10.70
C GLU A 50 2.06 -23.79 -10.72
N ALA A 51 0.99 -23.81 -11.52
CA ALA A 51 0.02 -22.72 -11.55
C ALA A 51 -0.66 -22.50 -10.18
N GLN A 52 -1.01 -23.58 -9.48
CA GLN A 52 -1.57 -23.50 -8.12
C GLN A 52 -0.57 -22.94 -7.11
N GLU A 53 0.70 -23.30 -7.21
CA GLU A 53 1.75 -22.77 -6.34
C GLU A 53 1.99 -21.28 -6.58
N ILE A 54 1.98 -20.84 -7.83
CA ILE A 54 2.07 -19.42 -8.18
C ILE A 54 0.88 -18.65 -7.62
N ALA A 55 -0.34 -19.16 -7.80
CA ALA A 55 -1.55 -18.54 -7.27
C ALA A 55 -1.49 -18.36 -5.74
N LYS A 56 -1.05 -19.40 -5.00
CA LYS A 56 -0.87 -19.33 -3.55
C LYS A 56 0.12 -18.25 -3.14
N ARG A 57 1.27 -18.13 -3.83
CA ARG A 57 2.26 -17.08 -3.54
C ARG A 57 1.70 -15.67 -3.77
N ILE A 58 0.87 -15.50 -4.81
CA ILE A 58 0.20 -14.23 -5.09
C ILE A 58 -0.77 -13.90 -3.95
N ASP A 59 -1.59 -14.86 -3.53
CA ASP A 59 -2.55 -14.67 -2.43
C ASP A 59 -1.85 -14.30 -1.11
N GLU A 60 -0.76 -14.97 -0.76
CA GLU A 60 0.05 -14.68 0.42
C GLU A 60 0.62 -13.25 0.37
N ARG A 61 1.12 -12.81 -0.79
CA ARG A 61 1.63 -11.45 -0.98
C ARG A 61 0.54 -10.39 -0.89
N ILE A 62 -0.64 -10.66 -1.44
CA ILE A 62 -1.79 -9.75 -1.32
C ILE A 62 -2.22 -9.63 0.14
N ALA A 63 -2.27 -10.75 0.88
CA ALA A 63 -2.61 -10.75 2.29
C ALA A 63 -1.60 -9.93 3.12
N LEU A 64 -0.30 -10.09 2.85
CA LEU A 64 0.75 -9.29 3.48
C LEU A 64 0.61 -7.79 3.15
N ALA A 65 0.38 -7.45 1.89
CA ALA A 65 0.20 -6.06 1.47
C ALA A 65 -0.99 -5.40 2.16
N ARG A 66 -2.12 -6.11 2.29
CA ARG A 66 -3.29 -5.64 3.05
C ARG A 66 -2.95 -5.34 4.50
N LYS A 67 -2.23 -6.25 5.16
CA LYS A 67 -1.78 -6.06 6.55
C LYS A 67 -0.84 -4.85 6.70
N ASN A 68 0.06 -4.64 5.74
CA ASN A 68 0.96 -3.49 5.78
C ASN A 68 0.19 -2.17 5.59
N LEU A 69 -0.81 -2.17 4.71
CA LEU A 69 -1.66 -1.00 4.49
C LEU A 69 -2.45 -0.61 5.74
N THR A 70 -3.02 -1.57 6.48
CA THR A 70 -3.74 -1.25 7.73
C THR A 70 -2.81 -0.62 8.76
N VAL A 71 -1.60 -1.17 8.93
CA VAL A 71 -0.58 -0.61 9.85
C VAL A 71 -0.14 0.78 9.39
N ALA A 72 0.05 1.00 8.09
CA ALA A 72 0.42 2.31 7.56
C ALA A 72 -0.69 3.35 7.77
N GLN A 73 -1.95 2.97 7.57
CA GLN A 73 -3.10 3.82 7.84
C GLN A 73 -3.18 4.20 9.33
N GLU A 74 -3.01 3.24 10.24
CA GLU A 74 -2.99 3.51 11.69
C GLU A 74 -1.89 4.50 12.06
N ARG A 75 -0.68 4.34 11.51
CA ARG A 75 0.43 5.30 11.72
C ARG A 75 0.09 6.70 11.21
N GLN A 76 -0.55 6.80 10.05
CA GLN A 76 -1.00 8.09 9.52
C GLN A 76 -2.08 8.72 10.41
N VAL A 77 -3.04 7.94 10.90
CA VAL A 77 -4.08 8.41 11.82
C VAL A 77 -3.45 8.92 13.11
N GLN A 78 -2.50 8.19 13.70
CA GLN A 78 -1.76 8.63 14.89
C GLN A 78 -1.00 9.93 14.64
N GLN A 79 -0.32 10.04 13.50
CA GLN A 79 0.44 11.23 13.15
C GLN A 79 -0.48 12.44 12.90
N ALA A 80 -1.61 12.25 12.21
CA ALA A 80 -2.59 13.31 11.95
C ALA A 80 -3.28 13.76 13.24
N ASN A 81 -3.60 12.83 14.13
CA ASN A 81 -4.23 13.13 15.42
C ASN A 81 -3.23 13.60 16.49
N LYS A 82 -1.91 13.57 16.23
CA LYS A 82 -0.88 13.92 17.22
C LYS A 82 -1.07 15.29 17.85
N THR A 83 -1.55 16.27 17.08
CA THR A 83 -1.84 17.63 17.54
C THR A 83 -3.33 17.92 17.67
N ARG A 84 -4.19 16.94 17.40
CA ARG A 84 -5.63 17.09 17.54
C ARG A 84 -5.95 17.14 19.03
N ARG A 85 -6.65 18.20 19.44
CA ARG A 85 -7.18 18.37 20.79
C ARG A 85 -8.68 18.15 20.73
N GLU A 86 -9.22 17.50 21.77
CA GLU A 86 -10.66 17.46 21.94
C GLU A 86 -11.17 18.90 22.13
N PRO A 87 -12.26 19.27 21.44
CA PRO A 87 -12.89 20.57 21.66
C PRO A 87 -13.32 20.67 23.12
N ASN A 88 -12.91 21.73 23.81
CA ASN A 88 -13.22 21.97 25.22
C ASN A 88 -14.43 22.89 25.41
N PHE A 89 -15.40 22.84 24.48
CA PHE A 89 -16.57 23.70 24.50
C PHE A 89 -17.84 22.87 24.38
N ASP A 90 -18.88 23.31 25.07
CA ASP A 90 -20.20 22.68 25.08
C ASP A 90 -21.25 23.51 24.32
N VAL A 91 -22.42 22.92 24.10
CA VAL A 91 -23.55 23.59 23.43
C VAL A 91 -24.04 24.74 24.31
N GLY A 92 -23.86 25.97 23.84
CA GLY A 92 -24.21 27.20 24.56
C GLY A 92 -23.01 28.08 24.89
N ASP A 93 -21.80 27.55 24.80
CA ASP A 93 -20.57 28.32 25.01
C ASP A 93 -20.30 29.28 23.85
N ARG A 94 -19.75 30.45 24.19
CA ARG A 94 -19.31 31.44 23.20
C ARG A 94 -17.84 31.20 22.88
N VAL A 95 -17.54 30.84 21.63
CA VAL A 95 -16.17 30.62 21.14
C VAL A 95 -15.79 31.66 20.09
N PHE A 96 -14.53 32.06 20.08
CA PHE A 96 -13.98 32.95 19.06
C PHE A 96 -13.56 32.13 17.83
N ILE A 97 -14.06 32.52 16.65
CA ILE A 97 -13.70 31.88 15.37
C ILE A 97 -12.58 32.68 14.72
N VAL A 98 -11.51 31.99 14.29
CA VAL A 98 -10.47 32.63 13.48
C VAL A 98 -10.96 32.73 12.03
N LYS A 99 -11.27 33.95 11.60
CA LYS A 99 -11.91 34.28 10.30
C LYS A 99 -11.17 33.83 9.03
N LYS A 100 -9.92 33.37 9.14
CA LYS A 100 -9.02 33.10 8.01
C LYS A 100 -9.53 32.04 7.02
N VAL A 101 -10.45 31.16 7.45
CA VAL A 101 -10.97 30.04 6.64
C VAL A 101 -12.51 30.02 6.60
N TYR A 102 -13.17 30.94 7.30
CA TYR A 102 -14.64 30.94 7.39
C TYR A 102 -15.23 31.82 6.29
N ALA A 103 -15.83 31.19 5.29
CA ALA A 103 -16.58 31.88 4.24
C ALA A 103 -17.90 32.39 4.83
N THR A 104 -17.94 33.67 5.17
CA THR A 104 -19.19 34.38 5.43
C THR A 104 -19.79 34.79 4.09
N ASP A 105 -21.11 34.78 3.98
CA ASP A 105 -21.86 35.24 2.79
C ASP A 105 -21.71 36.75 2.51
N ARG A 106 -20.91 37.44 3.34
CA ARG A 106 -20.70 38.88 3.29
C ARG A 106 -19.41 39.20 2.50
N PRO A 107 -19.48 40.06 1.47
CA PRO A 107 -18.34 40.34 0.59
C PRO A 107 -17.27 41.28 1.20
N SER A 108 -17.47 41.82 2.40
CA SER A 108 -16.59 42.84 3.00
C SER A 108 -16.10 42.43 4.39
N VAL A 109 -14.78 42.58 4.60
CA VAL A 109 -14.07 42.19 5.84
C VAL A 109 -14.04 43.31 6.90
N LYS A 110 -14.36 44.55 6.55
CA LYS A 110 -14.07 45.76 7.37
C LYS A 110 -14.92 45.96 8.64
N LEU A 111 -15.94 45.14 8.88
CA LEU A 111 -16.97 45.38 9.90
C LEU A 111 -17.22 44.15 10.81
N ASP A 112 -16.38 43.12 10.77
CA ASP A 112 -16.38 42.05 11.77
C ASP A 112 -15.00 41.93 12.44
#